data_AF-A0A6G2DDV1-F1
#
_entry.id   AF-A0A6G2DDV1-F1
#
_cell.length_a   1.000
_cell.length_b   1.000
_cell.length_c   1.000
_cell.angle_alpha   90.00
_cell.angle_beta   90.00
_cell.angle_gamma   90.00
#
_symmetry.space_group_name_H-M   'P 1'
#
loop_
_entity.id
_entity.type
_entity.pdbx_description
1 polymer ?
#
loop_
_entity_poly.entity_id
_entity_poly.type
_entity_poly.pdbx_seq_one_letter_code
_entity_poly.pdbx_strand_id
1 'polypeptide(L)'
;GIQHLGRLVFLLTPFNSLWKLGEVSDIGQLCWIFLQNVLNVFLFFPLIFQLLYLFPNLRKTKKVLLFSFLVSLGIECTQLILDFFFDFNRVFEIDDLWTNTLGVYLAWLLYKRLHKNKIRN
;
A
#
# COMPACT_ATOMS: atom_id res chain seq x y z
N GLY A 1 -8.80 0.69 -16.47
CA GLY A 1 -9.87 -0.27 -16.81
C GLY A 1 -9.53 -1.63 -16.25
N ILE A 2 -10.53 -2.47 -15.98
CA ILE A 2 -10.31 -3.86 -15.54
C ILE A 2 -9.83 -4.68 -16.74
N GLN A 3 -8.71 -5.37 -16.59
CA GLN A 3 -8.16 -6.28 -17.60
C GLN A 3 -8.22 -7.72 -17.08
N HIS A 4 -8.59 -8.64 -17.97
CA HIS A 4 -8.65 -10.06 -17.66
C HIS A 4 -7.60 -10.80 -18.50
N LEU A 5 -6.77 -11.61 -17.85
CA LEU A 5 -5.83 -12.51 -18.51
C LEU A 5 -6.15 -13.94 -18.07
N GLY A 6 -6.95 -14.64 -18.87
CA GLY A 6 -7.54 -15.92 -18.43
C GLY A 6 -8.39 -15.69 -17.19
N ARG A 7 -8.04 -16.33 -16.07
CA ARG A 7 -8.73 -16.17 -14.78
C ARG A 7 -8.21 -15.01 -13.93
N LEU A 8 -7.06 -14.44 -14.27
CA LEU A 8 -6.43 -13.38 -13.49
C LEU A 8 -7.11 -12.05 -13.80
N VAL A 9 -7.44 -11.30 -12.74
CA VAL A 9 -8.11 -10.00 -12.83
C VAL A 9 -7.14 -8.90 -12.41
N PHE A 10 -6.98 -7.90 -13.26
CA PHE A 10 -6.11 -6.75 -13.04
C PHE A 10 -6.93 -5.48 -13.01
N LEU A 11 -6.96 -4.80 -11.87
CA LEU A 11 -7.52 -3.48 -11.71
C LEU A 11 -6.39 -2.44 -11.83
N LEU A 12 -6.17 -2.01 -13.07
CA LEU A 12 -5.10 -1.05 -13.41
C LEU A 12 -5.61 0.40 -13.47
N THR A 13 -6.84 0.65 -13.02
CA THR A 13 -7.35 2.03 -12.90
C THR A 13 -6.75 2.64 -11.63
N PRO A 14 -5.88 3.66 -11.73
CA PRO A 14 -5.43 4.37 -10.55
C PRO A 14 -6.59 5.15 -9.93
N PHE A 15 -6.59 5.27 -8.61
CA PHE A 15 -7.63 5.95 -7.83
C PHE A 15 -9.03 5.38 -8.07
N ASN A 16 -9.14 4.08 -8.32
CA ASN A 16 -10.39 3.39 -8.52
C ASN A 16 -11.32 3.56 -7.32
N SER A 17 -10.77 3.55 -6.10
CA SER A 17 -11.55 3.83 -4.90
C SER A 17 -12.15 5.24 -4.90
N LEU A 18 -11.44 6.25 -5.39
CA LEU A 18 -11.94 7.63 -5.50
C LEU A 18 -13.03 7.77 -6.56
N TRP A 19 -12.89 7.07 -7.69
CA TRP A 19 -13.93 7.07 -8.73
C TRP A 19 -15.23 6.45 -8.20
N LYS A 20 -15.12 5.33 -7.46
CA LYS A 20 -16.25 4.67 -6.82
C LYS A 20 -16.96 5.56 -5.79
N LEU A 21 -16.26 6.48 -5.12
CA LEU A 21 -16.93 7.42 -4.19
C LEU A 21 -17.99 8.28 -4.87
N GLY A 22 -17.85 8.59 -6.16
CA GLY A 22 -18.84 9.36 -6.92
C GLY A 22 -20.10 8.58 -7.30
N GLU A 23 -20.05 7.25 -7.22
CA GLU A 23 -21.14 6.35 -7.62
C GLU A 23 -21.88 5.76 -6.41
N VAL A 24 -21.35 5.92 -5.20
CA VAL A 24 -21.91 5.33 -3.98
C VAL A 24 -22.97 6.25 -3.38
N SER A 25 -24.20 5.72 -3.26
CA SER A 25 -25.34 6.40 -2.62
C SER A 25 -25.52 6.03 -1.14
N ASP A 26 -24.80 5.02 -0.64
CA ASP A 26 -24.92 4.51 0.73
C ASP A 26 -23.72 4.92 1.62
N ILE A 27 -24.02 5.40 2.83
CA ILE A 27 -23.00 5.85 3.79
C ILE A 27 -22.16 4.67 4.29
N GLY A 28 -22.75 3.48 4.44
CA GLY A 28 -22.04 2.28 4.88
C GLY A 28 -20.93 1.89 3.91
N GLN A 29 -21.23 1.88 2.61
CA GLN A 29 -20.25 1.62 1.55
C GLN A 29 -19.15 2.69 1.50
N LEU A 30 -19.48 3.97 1.68
CA LEU A 30 -18.48 5.04 1.77
C LEU A 30 -17.51 4.80 2.93
N CYS A 31 -18.04 4.48 4.12
CA CYS A 31 -17.24 4.16 5.29
C CYS A 31 -16.33 2.94 5.06
N TRP A 32 -16.84 1.90 4.40
CA TRP A 32 -16.06 0.71 4.07
C TRP A 32 -14.89 1.03 3.12
N ILE A 33 -15.16 1.73 2.02
CA ILE A 33 -14.14 2.14 1.05
C ILE A 33 -13.08 3.01 1.74
N PHE A 34 -13.52 3.99 2.53
CA PHE A 34 -12.60 4.86 3.27
C PHE A 34 -11.70 4.05 4.22
N LEU A 35 -12.31 3.18 5.05
CA LEU A 35 -11.57 2.36 6.00
C LEU A 35 -10.59 1.41 5.29
N GLN A 36 -11.01 0.79 4.19
CA GLN A 36 -10.14 -0.08 3.40
C GLN A 36 -8.90 0.67 2.88
N ASN A 37 -9.06 1.87 2.31
CA ASN A 37 -7.92 2.69 1.88
C ASN A 37 -7.02 3.09 3.04
N VAL A 38 -7.60 3.46 4.19
CA VAL A 38 -6.82 3.77 5.40
C VAL A 38 -6.03 2.55 5.86
N LEU A 39 -6.64 1.37 5.91
CA LEU A 39 -5.99 0.14 6.30
C LEU A 39 -4.86 -0.25 5.34
N ASN A 40 -5.06 -0.11 4.02
CA ASN A 40 -4.01 -0.35 3.02
C ASN A 40 -2.84 0.63 3.23
N VAL A 41 -3.11 1.93 3.43
CA VAL A 41 -2.06 2.90 3.78
C VAL A 41 -1.31 2.48 5.05
N PHE A 42 -1.98 2.02 6.09
CA PHE A 42 -1.29 1.66 7.35
C PHE A 42 -0.71 0.24 7.38
N LEU A 43 -0.92 -0.58 6.35
CA LEU A 43 -0.55 -2.00 6.33
C LEU A 43 0.94 -2.22 6.60
N PHE A 44 1.82 -1.54 5.86
CA PHE A 44 3.28 -1.65 6.04
C PHE A 44 3.88 -0.60 6.97
N PHE A 45 3.07 0.34 7.46
CA PHE A 45 3.54 1.40 8.34
C PHE A 45 4.30 0.86 9.57
N PRO A 46 3.73 -0.03 10.41
CA PRO A 46 4.41 -0.47 11.64
C PRO A 46 5.70 -1.26 11.34
N LEU A 47 5.67 -2.10 10.31
CA LEU A 47 6.82 -2.89 9.89
C LEU A 47 7.99 -2.00 9.44
N ILE A 48 7.74 -1.05 8.55
CA ILE A 48 8.79 -0.17 8.06
C ILE A 48 9.27 0.78 9.16
N PHE A 49 8.36 1.29 9.99
CA PHE A 49 8.74 2.10 11.13
C PHE A 49 9.77 1.38 12.00
N GLN A 50 9.52 0.11 12.35
CA GLN A 50 10.48 -0.74 13.08
C GLN A 50 11.79 -0.95 12.31
N LEU A 51 11.72 -1.25 11.00
CA LEU A 51 12.90 -1.46 10.17
C LEU A 51 13.80 -0.22 10.06
N LEU A 52 13.24 1.00 10.12
CA LEU A 52 14.02 2.24 10.11
C LEU A 52 14.88 2.41 11.36
N TYR A 53 14.42 1.91 12.52
CA TYR A 53 15.22 1.86 13.74
C TYR A 53 16.36 0.85 13.63
N LEU A 54 16.06 -0.36 13.13
CA LEU A 54 17.01 -1.46 13.03
C LEU A 54 18.07 -1.27 11.93
N PHE A 55 17.68 -0.70 10.78
CA PHE A 55 18.54 -0.63 9.59
C PHE A 55 18.80 0.82 9.17
N PRO A 56 19.95 1.41 9.58
CA PRO A 56 20.35 2.76 9.17
C PRO A 56 20.41 2.96 7.65
N ASN A 57 20.76 1.90 6.92
CA ASN A 57 20.88 1.90 5.47
C ASN A 57 19.56 2.16 4.74
N LEU A 58 18.42 1.83 5.37
CA LEU A 58 17.10 2.06 4.81
C LEU A 58 16.68 3.53 4.93
N ARG A 59 17.24 4.35 5.83
CA ARG A 59 16.75 5.70 6.15
C ARG A 59 16.81 6.73 5.01
N LYS A 60 17.42 6.40 3.86
CA LYS A 60 17.42 7.25 2.67
C LYS A 60 16.05 7.18 1.99
N THR A 61 15.38 8.33 1.78
CA THR A 61 14.01 8.40 1.23
C THR A 61 13.83 7.56 -0.04
N LYS A 62 14.75 7.68 -1.01
CA LYS A 62 14.71 6.90 -2.25
C LYS A 62 14.76 5.38 -2.00
N LYS A 63 15.56 4.94 -1.04
CA LYS A 63 15.69 3.52 -0.69
C LYS A 63 14.42 3.00 0.00
N VAL A 64 13.87 3.75 0.95
CA VAL A 64 12.61 3.37 1.64
C VAL A 64 11.48 3.24 0.63
N LEU A 65 11.30 4.23 -0.24
CA LEU A 65 10.22 4.24 -1.21
C LEU A 65 10.36 3.11 -2.24
N LEU A 66 11.56 2.91 -2.78
CA LEU A 66 11.81 1.81 -3.71
C LEU A 66 11.62 0.45 -3.04
N PHE A 67 12.14 0.27 -1.83
CA PHE A 67 11.94 -0.96 -1.06
C PHE A 67 10.46 -1.23 -0.82
N SER A 68 9.70 -0.23 -0.39
CA SER A 68 8.25 -0.35 -0.18
C SER A 68 7.50 -0.75 -1.44
N PHE A 69 7.79 -0.05 -2.54
CA PHE A 69 7.17 -0.34 -3.83
C PHE A 69 7.47 -1.76 -4.29
N LEU A 70 8.73 -2.21 -4.18
CA LEU A 70 9.13 -3.57 -4.54
C LEU A 70 8.49 -4.64 -3.64
N VAL A 71 8.38 -4.38 -2.33
CA VAL A 71 7.71 -5.28 -1.39
C VAL A 71 6.22 -5.38 -1.73
N SER A 72 5.54 -4.25 -1.94
CA SER A 72 4.13 -4.23 -2.32
C SER A 72 3.90 -4.94 -3.65
N LEU A 73 4.75 -4.68 -4.65
CA LEU A 73 4.68 -5.36 -5.95
C LEU A 73 4.92 -6.87 -5.80
N GLY A 74 5.89 -7.27 -4.99
CA GLY A 74 6.18 -8.67 -4.72
C GLY A 74 5.01 -9.41 -4.07
N ILE A 75 4.29 -8.76 -3.15
CA ILE A 75 3.11 -9.32 -2.49
C ILE A 75 1.96 -9.49 -3.50
N GLU A 76 1.64 -8.45 -4.26
CA GLU A 76 0.61 -8.50 -5.31
C GLU A 76 0.92 -9.58 -6.37
N CYS A 77 2.18 -9.68 -6.81
CA CYS A 77 2.62 -10.74 -7.73
C CYS A 77 2.51 -12.12 -7.10
N THR A 78 2.86 -12.27 -5.82
CA THR A 78 2.73 -13.55 -5.11
C THR A 78 1.26 -13.94 -4.97
N GLN A 79 0.38 -12.99 -4.66
CA GLN A 79 -1.06 -13.22 -4.60
C GLN A 79 -1.62 -13.64 -5.97
N LEU A 80 -1.19 -13.00 -7.06
CA LEU A 80 -1.56 -13.41 -8.42
C LEU A 80 -1.09 -14.84 -8.75
N ILE A 81 0.15 -15.18 -8.42
CA ILE A 81 0.69 -16.52 -8.63
C ILE A 81 -0.11 -17.53 -7.80
N LEU A 82 -0.38 -17.21 -6.53
CA LEU A 82 -1.18 -18.06 -5.68
C LEU A 82 -2.62 -18.20 -6.19
N ASP A 83 -3.24 -17.13 -6.69
CA ASP A 83 -4.57 -17.18 -7.31
C ASP A 83 -4.59 -18.05 -8.57
N PHE A 84 -3.48 -18.04 -9.32
CA PHE A 84 -3.27 -18.94 -10.46
C PHE A 84 -3.13 -20.43 -10.05
N PHE A 85 -2.88 -20.78 -8.80
CA PHE A 85 -2.91 -22.19 -8.37
C PHE A 85 -4.15 -22.50 -7.52
N PHE A 86 -4.52 -21.53 -6.70
CA PHE A 86 -5.49 -21.45 -5.60
C PHE A 86 -6.97 -21.24 -5.96
N ASP A 87 -7.22 -20.43 -6.99
CA ASP A 87 -8.55 -19.83 -7.26
C ASP A 87 -9.13 -19.07 -6.04
N PHE A 88 -8.39 -18.08 -5.55
CA PHE A 88 -8.77 -17.25 -4.41
C PHE A 88 -9.63 -16.04 -4.80
N ASN A 89 -9.94 -15.87 -6.09
CA ASN A 89 -10.61 -14.70 -6.66
C ASN A 89 -9.92 -13.38 -6.28
N ARG A 90 -8.58 -13.37 -6.30
CA ARG A 90 -7.78 -12.18 -6.00
C ARG A 90 -7.68 -11.27 -7.22
N VAL A 91 -7.77 -9.97 -6.96
CA VAL A 91 -7.60 -8.93 -7.95
C VAL A 91 -6.26 -8.26 -7.69
N PHE A 92 -5.44 -8.10 -8.73
CA PHE A 92 -4.27 -7.25 -8.65
C PHE A 92 -4.71 -5.79 -8.73
N GLU A 93 -4.53 -5.04 -7.65
CA GLU A 93 -4.95 -3.65 -7.57
C GLU A 93 -3.74 -2.72 -7.62
N ILE A 94 -3.64 -1.90 -8.66
CA ILE A 94 -2.57 -0.90 -8.74
C ILE A 94 -2.66 0.13 -7.60
N ASP A 95 -3.86 0.29 -7.03
CA ASP A 95 -4.11 1.19 -5.92
C ASP A 95 -3.43 0.74 -4.63
N ASP A 96 -3.29 -0.57 -4.44
CA ASP A 96 -2.61 -1.14 -3.28
C ASP A 96 -1.12 -0.78 -3.30
N LEU A 97 -0.49 -0.72 -4.48
CA LEU A 97 0.92 -0.33 -4.61
C LEU A 97 1.18 1.08 -4.09
N TRP A 98 0.39 2.07 -4.51
CA TRP A 98 0.64 3.47 -4.12
C TRP A 98 0.15 3.77 -2.70
N THR A 99 -0.96 3.18 -2.25
CA THR A 99 -1.47 3.36 -0.87
C THR A 99 -0.49 2.76 0.14
N ASN A 100 -0.03 1.52 -0.07
CA ASN A 100 1.01 0.88 0.75
C ASN A 100 2.31 1.72 0.75
N THR A 101 2.73 2.22 -0.41
CA THR A 101 3.92 3.08 -0.52
C THR A 101 3.77 4.41 0.24
N LEU A 102 2.57 5.00 0.20
CA LEU A 102 2.24 6.21 0.96
C LEU A 102 2.37 5.98 2.47
N GLY A 103 1.86 4.85 2.97
CA GLY A 103 2.02 4.41 4.35
C GLY A 103 3.45 4.42 4.84
N VAL A 104 4.31 3.83 4.03
CA VAL A 104 5.73 3.73 4.30
C VAL A 104 6.41 5.10 4.28
N TYR A 105 6.01 5.99 3.37
CA TYR A 105 6.47 7.37 3.38
C TYR A 105 6.07 8.09 4.68
N LEU A 106 4.84 7.90 5.17
CA LEU A 106 4.38 8.46 6.45
C LEU A 106 5.18 7.91 7.63
N ALA A 107 5.50 6.61 7.65
CA ALA A 107 6.35 6.00 8.67
C ALA A 107 7.75 6.63 8.70
N TRP A 108 8.34 6.84 7.52
CA TRP A 108 9.63 7.52 7.38
C TRP A 108 9.57 8.98 7.84
N LEU A 109 8.49 9.70 7.52
CA LEU A 109 8.29 11.08 7.95
C LEU A 109 8.19 11.17 9.48
N LEU A 110 7.43 10.26 10.10
CA LEU A 110 7.31 10.18 11.56
C LEU A 110 8.67 9.88 12.20
N TYR A 111 9.40 8.89 11.70
CA TYR A 111 10.75 8.57 12.15
C TYR A 111 11.66 9.80 12.10
N LYS A 112 11.66 10.53 10.99
CA LYS A 112 12.48 11.74 10.82
C LYS A 112 12.08 12.84 11.81
N ARG A 113 10.78 13.06 12.06
CA ARG A 113 10.29 14.04 13.03
C ARG A 113 10.74 13.71 14.45
N LEU A 114 10.60 12.45 14.87
CA LEU A 114 11.02 11.98 16.19
C LEU A 114 12.54 12.11 16.40
N HIS A 115 13.34 11.75 15.40
CA HIS A 115 14.80 11.82 15.50
C HIS A 115 15.39 13.22 15.31
N LYS A 116 14.71 14.11 14.57
CA LYS A 116 15.13 15.53 14.46
C LYS A 116 15.03 16.25 15.81
N ASN A 117 14.03 15.92 16.62
CA ASN A 117 13.85 16.50 17.94
C ASN A 117 14.86 15.97 18.98
N LYS A 118 15.44 14.79 18.75
CA LYS A 118 16.41 14.16 19.66
C LYS A 118 17.84 14.72 19.58
N ILE A 119 18.15 15.51 18.54
CA ILE A 119 19.47 16.17 18.36
C ILE A 119 19.45 17.61 18.93
N ARG A 120 18.27 18.12 19.35
CA ARG A 120 18.09 19.52 19.78
C ARG A 120 17.83 19.70 21.28
N ASN A 121 17.91 18.63 22.07
CA ASN A 121 17.97 18.63 23.53
C ASN A 121 19.29 18.02 23.97
#